data_AF-B9G1Q5-F1
#
_entry.id   AF-B9G1Q5-F1
#
_cell.length_a   1.000
_cell.length_b   1.000
_cell.length_c   1.000
_cell.angle_alpha   90.00
_cell.angle_beta   90.00
_cell.angle_gamma   90.00
#
_symmetry.space_group_name_H-M   'P 1'
#
loop_
_entity.id
_entity.type
_entity.pdbx_description
1 polymer ?
#
loop_
_entity_poly.entity_id
_entity_poly.type
_entity_poly.pdbx_seq_one_letter_code
_entity_poly.pdbx_strand_id
1 'polypeptide(L)'
;MGLIMGGDLLRAELEEAIARVVADRSRGCGGGGGDGAGENGADVEKWMEGLTRKRDLADIKELREDIMVPEYCNAGGGELQKLNAWFGPEGTVTPLHHDLYHNLFAQVLGRKYFRLYSASISNDLYPHRETMLSNISQVDLDNINVNEFPRTGDVEFMDGILEEDVRNPRKT
;
A
#
# COMPACT_ATOMS: atom_id res chain seq x y z
N MET A 1 4.93 -14.14 7.06
CA MET A 1 5.81 -13.12 6.43
C MET A 1 5.30 -12.88 5.02
N GLY A 2 5.48 -11.71 4.41
CA GLY A 2 4.75 -11.38 3.20
C GLY A 2 5.45 -10.45 2.20
N LEU A 3 5.42 -10.85 0.93
CA LEU A 3 5.65 -10.02 -0.25
C LEU A 3 4.45 -9.09 -0.47
N ILE A 4 4.70 -7.85 -0.89
CA ILE A 4 3.67 -6.84 -1.23
C ILE A 4 3.82 -6.47 -2.72
N MET A 5 3.17 -7.16 -3.69
CA MET A 5 3.32 -6.85 -5.14
C MET A 5 2.21 -5.97 -5.69
N GLY A 6 2.60 -4.82 -6.25
CA GLY A 6 1.77 -3.76 -6.85
C GLY A 6 0.90 -4.25 -7.97
N GLY A 7 -0.40 -3.98 -7.90
CA GLY A 7 -1.19 -3.79 -9.11
C GLY A 7 -2.35 -2.83 -8.81
N ASP A 8 -3.32 -2.82 -9.71
CA ASP A 8 -3.53 -1.75 -10.69
C ASP A 8 -3.83 -0.34 -10.15
N LEU A 9 -2.92 0.61 -10.40
CA LEU A 9 -3.33 1.97 -10.75
C LEU A 9 -2.34 2.45 -11.82
N LEU A 10 -2.71 2.46 -13.09
CA LEU A 10 -2.01 3.22 -14.12
C LEU A 10 -1.82 4.67 -13.63
N ARG A 11 -0.79 5.37 -14.09
CA ARG A 11 -0.59 6.80 -13.73
C ARG A 11 -1.86 7.64 -14.00
N ALA A 12 -2.58 7.31 -15.06
CA ALA A 12 -3.89 7.88 -15.36
C ALA A 12 -4.97 7.49 -14.35
N GLU A 13 -4.96 6.26 -13.83
CA GLU A 13 -5.89 5.81 -12.79
C GLU A 13 -5.55 6.40 -11.42
N LEU A 14 -4.26 6.65 -11.10
CA LEU A 14 -3.85 7.40 -9.91
C LEU A 14 -4.30 8.86 -9.99
N GLU A 15 -4.10 9.51 -11.14
CA GLU A 15 -4.60 10.86 -11.39
C GLU A 15 -6.15 10.89 -11.37
N GLU A 16 -6.82 9.86 -11.91
CA GLU A 16 -8.27 9.71 -11.87
C GLU A 16 -8.78 9.43 -10.45
N ALA A 17 -8.08 8.61 -9.68
CA ALA A 17 -8.36 8.32 -8.28
C ALA A 17 -8.27 9.59 -7.43
N ILE A 18 -7.17 10.34 -7.58
CA ILE A 18 -6.99 11.64 -6.96
C ILE A 18 -8.11 12.59 -7.41
N ALA A 19 -8.42 12.64 -8.71
CA ALA A 19 -9.50 13.47 -9.23
C ALA A 19 -10.89 13.07 -8.69
N ARG A 20 -11.16 11.77 -8.47
CA ARG A 20 -12.39 11.25 -7.88
C ARG A 20 -12.52 11.64 -6.41
N VAL A 21 -11.45 11.47 -5.63
CA VAL A 21 -11.40 11.90 -4.22
C VAL A 21 -11.60 13.42 -4.11
N VAL A 22 -10.98 14.21 -5.00
CA VAL A 22 -11.15 15.66 -5.06
C VAL A 22 -12.58 16.05 -5.47
N ALA A 23 -13.18 15.37 -6.45
CA ALA A 23 -14.52 15.67 -6.96
C ALA A 23 -15.64 15.33 -5.95
N ASP A 24 -15.49 14.27 -5.16
CA ASP A 24 -16.47 13.94 -4.11
C ASP A 24 -16.44 14.96 -2.96
N ARG A 25 -15.30 15.61 -2.69
CA ARG A 25 -15.23 16.77 -1.77
C ARG A 25 -16.04 17.96 -2.27
N SER A 26 -16.02 18.23 -3.58
CA SER A 26 -16.81 19.31 -4.19
C SER A 26 -18.32 19.09 -4.06
N ARG A 27 -18.76 17.84 -3.90
CA ARG A 27 -20.17 17.46 -3.74
C ARG A 27 -20.62 17.39 -2.27
N GLY A 28 -19.70 17.12 -1.34
CA GLY A 28 -19.96 17.10 0.10
C GLY A 28 -20.24 18.49 0.72
N CYS A 29 -19.76 19.56 0.10
CA CYS A 29 -20.03 20.95 0.49
C CYS A 29 -21.20 21.57 -0.30
N GLY A 30 -22.33 20.86 -0.39
CA GLY A 30 -23.55 21.33 -1.05
C GLY A 30 -24.43 22.18 -0.13
N GLY A 31 -23.97 23.38 0.25
CA GLY A 31 -24.75 24.30 1.07
C GLY A 31 -24.30 25.75 0.94
N GLY A 32 -24.58 26.39 -0.20
CA GLY A 32 -24.49 27.84 -0.35
C GLY A 32 -23.76 28.28 -1.62
N GLY A 33 -24.49 28.90 -2.54
CA GLY A 33 -23.95 29.40 -3.80
C GLY A 33 -22.98 30.57 -3.63
N GLY A 34 -22.03 30.66 -4.56
CA GLY A 34 -21.13 31.79 -4.73
C GLY A 34 -20.09 31.50 -5.81
N ASP A 35 -20.08 32.34 -6.84
CA ASP A 35 -19.16 32.30 -7.97
C ASP A 35 -17.69 32.38 -7.51
N GLY A 36 -16.83 31.50 -8.03
CA GLY A 36 -15.40 31.51 -7.70
C GLY A 36 -14.60 30.59 -8.59
N ALA A 37 -14.06 31.16 -9.67
CA ALA A 37 -13.13 30.50 -10.56
C ALA A 37 -11.77 30.29 -9.87
N GLY A 38 -11.26 29.04 -9.92
CA GLY A 38 -9.82 28.76 -9.88
C GLY A 38 -9.21 28.36 -8.54
N GLU A 39 -9.52 27.16 -8.03
CA GLU A 39 -8.76 26.56 -6.90
C GLU A 39 -8.32 25.09 -7.13
N ASN A 40 -8.61 24.48 -8.28
CA ASN A 40 -8.35 23.03 -8.45
C ASN A 40 -6.89 22.68 -8.81
N GLY A 41 -6.10 23.62 -9.32
CA GLY A 41 -4.72 23.35 -9.80
C GLY A 41 -3.67 23.37 -8.68
N ALA A 42 -3.81 24.30 -7.73
CA ALA A 42 -2.84 24.52 -6.66
C ALA A 42 -2.82 23.38 -5.64
N ASP A 43 -3.98 22.77 -5.38
CA ASP A 43 -4.08 21.60 -4.50
C ASP A 43 -3.40 20.38 -5.13
N VAL A 44 -3.66 20.09 -6.41
CA VAL A 44 -3.04 18.94 -7.10
C VAL A 44 -1.51 19.05 -7.09
N GLU A 45 -0.96 20.23 -7.35
CA GLU A 45 0.48 20.45 -7.34
C GLU A 45 1.09 20.25 -5.94
N LYS A 46 0.39 20.70 -4.88
CA LYS A 46 0.77 20.48 -3.48
C LYS A 46 0.66 19.01 -3.05
N TRP A 47 -0.34 18.28 -3.54
CA TRP A 47 -0.49 16.83 -3.34
C TRP A 47 0.62 16.05 -4.04
N MET A 48 0.94 16.42 -5.28
CA MET A 48 2.04 15.83 -6.04
C MET A 48 3.40 16.12 -5.38
N GLU A 49 3.61 17.32 -4.85
CA GLU A 49 4.80 17.66 -4.07
C GLU A 49 4.87 16.82 -2.77
N GLY A 50 3.74 16.54 -2.12
CA GLY A 50 3.64 15.65 -0.96
C GLY A 50 4.00 14.19 -1.27
N LEU A 51 3.49 13.64 -2.39
CA LEU A 51 3.84 12.32 -2.90
C LEU A 51 5.34 12.19 -3.23
N THR A 52 5.95 13.27 -3.74
CA THR A 52 7.36 13.28 -4.17
C THR A 52 8.34 13.39 -2.98
N ARG A 53 7.91 13.93 -1.84
CA ARG A 53 8.79 14.24 -0.69
C ARG A 53 8.98 13.14 0.35
N LYS A 54 8.44 11.93 0.16
CA LYS A 54 8.48 10.84 1.17
C LYS A 54 7.99 11.29 2.56
N ARG A 55 7.05 12.24 2.65
CA ARG A 55 6.30 12.40 3.90
C ARG A 55 5.41 11.18 4.05
N ASP A 56 5.26 10.68 5.27
CA ASP A 56 4.25 9.66 5.52
C ASP A 56 2.91 10.31 5.20
N LEU A 57 2.23 9.83 4.16
CA LEU A 57 0.99 10.43 3.68
C LEU A 57 -0.12 10.28 4.72
N ALA A 58 0.05 9.38 5.69
CA ALA A 58 -0.79 9.32 6.89
C ALA A 58 -0.70 10.56 7.79
N ASP A 59 0.35 11.37 7.66
CA ASP A 59 0.49 12.66 8.37
C ASP A 59 -0.31 13.79 7.69
N ILE A 60 -0.86 13.55 6.49
CA ILE A 60 -1.84 14.44 5.88
C ILE A 60 -3.15 14.25 6.64
N LYS A 61 -3.49 15.24 7.46
CA LYS A 61 -4.66 15.22 8.34
C LYS A 61 -5.94 14.83 7.59
N GLU A 62 -6.11 15.35 6.38
CA GLU A 62 -7.27 15.10 5.54
C GLU A 62 -7.37 13.65 5.05
N LEU A 63 -6.24 12.96 4.80
CA LEU A 63 -6.26 11.51 4.51
C LEU A 63 -6.50 10.69 5.78
N ARG A 64 -5.95 11.16 6.90
CA ARG A 64 -6.06 10.45 8.16
C ARG A 64 -7.51 10.33 8.63
N GLU A 65 -8.31 11.37 8.38
CA GLU A 65 -9.75 11.42 8.70
C GLU A 65 -10.57 10.41 7.87
N ASP A 66 -10.10 10.05 6.67
CA ASP A 66 -10.74 9.06 5.80
C ASP A 66 -10.40 7.60 6.18
N ILE A 67 -9.50 7.38 7.16
CA ILE A 67 -9.02 6.06 7.56
C ILE A 67 -9.50 5.69 8.96
N MET A 68 -10.29 4.61 9.04
CA MET A 68 -10.65 3.96 10.29
C MET A 68 -9.65 2.85 10.63
N VAL A 69 -9.11 2.86 11.86
CA VAL A 69 -8.26 1.76 12.34
C VAL A 69 -9.16 0.59 12.75
N PRO A 70 -9.02 -0.61 12.15
CA PRO A 70 -9.84 -1.76 12.51
C PRO A 70 -9.66 -2.17 13.98
N GLU A 71 -10.73 -2.60 14.63
CA GLU A 71 -10.69 -3.03 16.04
C GLU A 71 -9.69 -4.17 16.29
N TYR A 72 -9.44 -5.02 15.29
CA TYR A 72 -8.45 -6.10 15.36
C TYR A 72 -7.04 -5.61 15.69
N CYS A 73 -6.68 -4.36 15.35
CA CYS A 73 -5.39 -3.77 15.71
C CYS A 73 -5.19 -3.68 17.24
N ASN A 74 -6.28 -3.62 18.02
CA ASN A 74 -6.21 -3.52 19.47
C ASN A 74 -6.11 -4.89 20.16
N ALA A 75 -6.30 -5.99 19.43
CA ALA A 75 -6.34 -7.33 20.00
C ALA A 75 -5.00 -7.79 20.60
N GLY A 76 -3.88 -7.22 20.12
CA GLY A 76 -2.53 -7.55 20.60
C GLY A 76 -2.13 -6.91 21.93
N GLY A 77 -2.98 -6.06 22.53
CA GLY A 77 -2.68 -5.36 23.79
C GLY A 77 -1.58 -4.29 23.69
N GLY A 78 -1.15 -3.96 22.47
CA GLY A 78 -0.19 -2.89 22.18
C GLY A 78 -0.85 -1.71 21.49
N GLU A 79 -0.07 -0.64 21.29
CA GLU A 79 -0.51 0.54 20.55
C GLU A 79 -0.22 0.40 19.06
N LEU A 80 -1.03 1.07 18.22
CA LEU A 80 -0.77 1.19 16.79
C LEU A 80 0.60 1.83 16.56
N GLN A 81 1.52 1.08 15.95
CA GLN A 81 2.89 1.53 15.78
C GLN A 81 3.05 2.53 14.63
N LYS A 82 2.48 2.19 13.47
CA LYS A 82 2.55 2.99 12.25
C LYS A 82 1.28 2.85 11.44
N LEU A 83 0.90 3.94 10.78
CA LEU A 83 -0.08 3.96 9.71
C LEU A 83 0.65 4.53 8.51
N ASN A 84 0.77 3.77 7.42
CA ASN A 84 1.35 4.29 6.19
C ASN A 84 0.31 4.22 5.07
N ALA A 85 0.51 5.02 4.03
CA ALA A 85 -0.21 4.89 2.77
C ALA A 85 0.77 4.70 1.60
N TRP A 86 0.40 3.85 0.65
CA TRP A 86 1.23 3.51 -0.51
C TRP A 86 0.49 3.87 -1.79
N PHE A 87 1.18 4.64 -2.63
CA PHE A 87 0.73 5.00 -3.97
C PHE A 87 1.82 4.59 -4.94
N GLY A 88 1.46 3.94 -6.03
CA GLY A 88 2.41 3.52 -7.04
C GLY A 88 1.70 3.18 -8.34
N PRO A 89 2.37 3.38 -9.49
CA PRO A 89 1.84 2.94 -10.75
C PRO A 89 1.79 1.41 -10.85
N GLU A 90 1.11 0.90 -11.88
CA GLU A 90 1.22 -0.50 -12.32
C GLU A 90 2.70 -0.93 -12.41
N GLY A 91 2.97 -2.17 -12.02
CA GLY A 91 4.33 -2.75 -12.02
C GLY A 91 5.20 -2.35 -10.83
N THR A 92 4.67 -1.59 -9.86
CA THR A 92 5.42 -1.29 -8.62
C THR A 92 5.64 -2.54 -7.78
N VAL A 93 6.86 -3.06 -7.81
CA VAL A 93 7.28 -4.22 -7.02
C VAL A 93 7.88 -3.78 -5.69
N THR A 94 7.42 -4.38 -4.60
CA THR A 94 8.14 -4.34 -3.32
C THR A 94 8.85 -5.68 -3.14
N PRO A 95 10.19 -5.71 -3.02
CA PRO A 95 10.95 -6.94 -2.85
C PRO A 95 10.45 -7.77 -1.66
N LEU A 96 10.68 -9.08 -1.70
CA LEU A 96 10.31 -9.97 -0.61
C LEU A 96 11.03 -9.55 0.67
N HIS A 97 10.26 -9.28 1.72
CA HIS A 97 10.80 -8.86 3.00
C HIS A 97 9.91 -9.34 4.15
N HIS A 98 10.34 -9.09 5.37
CA HIS A 98 9.48 -9.17 6.54
C HIS A 98 9.53 -7.86 7.35
N ASP A 99 8.41 -7.58 8.01
CA ASP A 99 8.26 -6.44 8.90
C ASP A 99 8.64 -6.80 10.34
N LEU A 100 8.90 -5.77 11.15
CA LEU A 100 9.13 -5.91 12.60
C LEU A 100 7.82 -6.07 13.38
N TYR A 101 6.69 -5.62 12.81
CA TYR A 101 5.39 -5.59 13.47
C TYR A 101 4.36 -6.40 12.69
N HIS A 102 3.26 -6.77 13.35
CA HIS A 102 2.08 -7.27 12.66
C HIS A 102 1.48 -6.18 11.77
N ASN A 103 0.94 -6.56 10.62
CA ASN A 103 0.49 -5.64 9.60
C ASN A 103 -0.95 -5.98 9.14
N LEU A 104 -1.74 -4.94 8.86
CA LEU A 104 -2.99 -5.03 8.13
C LEU A 104 -2.85 -4.17 6.89
N PHE A 105 -3.02 -4.78 5.72
CA PHE A 105 -2.98 -4.10 4.44
C PHE A 105 -4.39 -3.97 3.89
N ALA A 106 -4.81 -2.73 3.57
CA ALA A 106 -6.11 -2.45 2.96
C ALA A 106 -5.90 -1.87 1.55
N GLN A 107 -6.47 -2.54 0.55
CA GLN A 107 -6.47 -2.06 -0.83
C GLN A 107 -7.65 -1.11 -1.03
N VAL A 108 -7.36 0.18 -1.21
CA VAL A 108 -8.41 1.20 -1.44
C VAL A 108 -8.76 1.28 -2.93
N LEU A 109 -7.75 1.26 -3.79
CA LEU A 109 -7.88 1.38 -5.25
C LEU A 109 -6.87 0.49 -5.94
N GLY A 110 -7.28 -0.28 -6.93
CA GLY A 110 -6.46 -1.24 -7.63
C GLY A 110 -6.48 -2.66 -7.10
N ARG A 111 -5.51 -3.46 -7.57
CA ARG A 111 -5.39 -4.89 -7.24
C ARG A 111 -3.97 -5.28 -6.94
N LYS A 112 -3.66 -5.74 -5.74
CA LYS A 112 -2.30 -6.03 -5.29
C LYS A 112 -2.09 -7.53 -5.16
N TYR A 113 -1.12 -8.10 -5.89
CA TYR A 113 -0.72 -9.49 -5.70
C TYR A 113 0.12 -9.62 -4.43
N PHE A 114 -0.11 -10.65 -3.64
CA PHE A 114 0.70 -10.97 -2.47
C PHE A 114 1.18 -12.40 -2.58
N ARG A 115 2.44 -12.62 -2.19
CA ARG A 115 2.98 -13.95 -1.92
C ARG A 115 3.55 -14.00 -0.50
N LEU A 116 2.98 -14.85 0.32
CA LEU A 116 3.32 -14.97 1.72
C LEU A 116 4.08 -16.28 1.95
N TYR A 117 5.16 -16.17 2.71
CA TYR A 117 5.97 -17.30 3.13
C TYR A 117 5.92 -17.45 4.65
N SER A 118 6.02 -18.70 5.12
CA SER A 118 6.17 -18.98 6.55
C SER A 118 7.49 -18.42 7.06
N ALA A 119 7.48 -17.93 8.31
CA ALA A 119 8.71 -17.52 8.98
C ALA A 119 9.72 -18.67 9.13
N SER A 120 9.24 -19.92 9.17
CA SER A 120 10.08 -21.11 9.32
C SER A 120 11.04 -21.33 8.15
N ILE A 121 10.76 -20.77 6.97
CA ILE A 121 11.58 -20.96 5.77
C ILE A 121 12.47 -19.74 5.44
N SER A 122 12.59 -18.76 6.34
CA SER A 122 13.31 -17.51 6.07
C SER A 122 14.74 -17.72 5.53
N ASN A 123 15.46 -18.72 6.04
CA ASN A 123 16.81 -19.06 5.57
C ASN A 123 16.86 -19.56 4.12
N ASP A 124 15.76 -20.08 3.59
CA ASP A 124 15.62 -20.57 2.22
C ASP A 124 15.17 -19.45 1.26
N LEU A 125 14.92 -18.26 1.80
CA LEU A 125 14.64 -17.03 1.07
C LEU A 125 15.85 -16.08 1.04
N TYR A 126 17.02 -16.54 1.47
CA TYR A 126 18.31 -15.84 1.31
C TYR A 126 18.29 -14.34 1.69
N PRO A 127 17.97 -13.99 2.94
CA PRO A 127 18.03 -12.61 3.39
C PRO A 127 19.44 -12.03 3.21
N HIS A 128 19.55 -10.72 3.03
CA HIS A 128 20.85 -10.06 2.99
C HIS A 128 21.61 -10.26 4.31
N ARG A 129 22.94 -10.43 4.22
CA ARG A 129 23.79 -10.59 5.42
C ARG A 129 24.06 -9.28 6.15
N GLU A 130 23.87 -8.16 5.46
CA GLU A 130 24.03 -6.83 6.04
C GLU A 130 22.87 -6.56 7.01
N THR A 131 23.20 -6.13 8.23
CA THR A 131 22.21 -5.96 9.31
C THR A 131 21.03 -5.07 8.91
N MET A 132 21.29 -4.01 8.14
CA MET A 132 20.28 -3.05 7.68
C MET A 132 19.30 -3.60 6.64
N LEU A 133 19.66 -4.69 5.94
CA LEU A 133 18.85 -5.30 4.89
C LEU A 133 18.47 -6.74 5.22
N SER A 134 18.77 -7.18 6.44
CA SER A 134 18.55 -8.57 6.89
C SER A 134 17.09 -9.01 6.84
N ASN A 135 16.17 -8.07 6.75
CA ASN A 135 14.76 -8.35 6.59
C ASN A 135 14.31 -8.47 5.13
N ILE A 136 15.19 -8.23 4.15
CA ILE A 136 14.92 -8.27 2.71
C ILE A 136 15.61 -9.49 2.10
N SER A 137 14.89 -10.22 1.25
CA SER A 137 15.39 -11.34 0.44
C SER A 137 16.22 -10.85 -0.75
N GLN A 138 17.27 -11.59 -1.07
CA GLN A 138 18.04 -11.40 -2.30
C GLN A 138 17.36 -11.99 -3.54
N VAL A 139 16.31 -12.80 -3.36
CA VAL A 139 15.71 -13.58 -4.45
C VAL A 139 14.75 -12.71 -5.24
N ASP A 140 14.97 -12.61 -6.55
CA ASP A 140 13.96 -12.18 -7.49
C ASP A 140 12.98 -13.34 -7.74
N LEU A 141 11.74 -13.20 -7.25
CA LEU A 141 10.73 -14.24 -7.34
C LEU A 141 10.13 -14.39 -8.75
N ASP A 142 10.25 -13.36 -9.59
CA ASP A 142 9.77 -13.42 -10.97
C ASP A 142 10.77 -14.12 -11.89
N ASN A 143 12.04 -14.19 -11.47
CA ASN A 143 13.12 -14.85 -12.21
C ASN A 143 14.17 -15.47 -11.28
N ILE A 144 13.78 -16.54 -10.58
CA ILE A 144 14.64 -17.22 -9.59
C ILE A 144 15.87 -17.82 -10.28
N ASN A 145 17.05 -17.33 -9.91
CA ASN A 145 18.32 -17.97 -10.29
C ASN A 145 18.57 -19.21 -9.41
N VAL A 146 18.16 -20.38 -9.90
CA VAL A 146 18.29 -21.66 -9.17
C VAL A 146 19.73 -22.06 -8.85
N ASN A 147 20.72 -21.54 -9.58
CA ASN A 147 22.13 -21.80 -9.29
C ASN A 147 22.60 -21.01 -8.06
N GLU A 148 22.05 -19.81 -7.84
CA GLU A 148 22.37 -18.94 -6.71
C GLU A 148 21.47 -19.20 -5.51
N PHE A 149 20.18 -19.51 -5.75
CA PHE A 149 19.14 -19.69 -4.75
C PHE A 149 18.47 -21.07 -4.82
N PRO A 150 19.23 -22.18 -4.73
CA PRO A 150 18.71 -23.53 -4.97
C PRO A 150 17.61 -23.97 -4.00
N ARG A 151 17.52 -23.36 -2.80
CA ARG A 151 16.50 -23.72 -1.80
C ARG A 151 15.16 -23.01 -2.00
N THR A 152 15.06 -22.01 -2.88
CA THR A 152 13.83 -21.22 -3.02
C THR A 152 12.83 -21.81 -4.04
N GLY A 153 13.27 -22.67 -4.96
CA GLY A 153 12.41 -23.15 -6.06
C GLY A 153 11.18 -23.95 -5.60
N ASP A 154 11.32 -24.74 -4.53
CA ASP A 154 10.31 -25.71 -4.09
C ASP A 154 9.65 -25.35 -2.75
N VAL A 155 9.84 -24.12 -2.26
CA VAL A 155 9.24 -23.73 -0.98
C VAL A 155 7.74 -23.44 -1.11
N GLU A 156 6.97 -23.94 -0.15
CA GLU A 156 5.54 -23.64 -0.07
C GLU A 156 5.28 -22.15 0.23
N PHE A 157 4.28 -21.60 -0.44
CA PHE A 157 3.80 -20.24 -0.23
C PHE A 157 2.28 -20.17 -0.29
N MET A 158 1.73 -19.10 0.26
CA MET A 158 0.36 -18.69 0.01
C MET A 158 0.39 -17.50 -0.94
N ASP A 159 -0.51 -17.43 -1.90
CA ASP A 159 -0.65 -16.26 -2.74
C ASP A 159 -2.10 -15.82 -2.87
N GLY A 160 -2.29 -14.61 -3.38
CA GLY A 160 -3.61 -14.04 -3.58
C GLY A 160 -3.54 -12.67 -4.22
N ILE A 161 -4.62 -12.29 -4.87
CA ILE A 161 -4.83 -10.93 -5.37
C ILE A 161 -5.80 -10.27 -4.40
N LEU A 162 -5.37 -9.17 -3.79
CA LEU A 162 -6.21 -8.31 -2.97
C LEU A 162 -6.78 -7.20 -3.86
N GLU A 163 -8.09 -7.16 -4.00
CA GLU A 163 -8.79 -6.16 -4.80
C GLU A 163 -9.44 -5.10 -3.90
N GLU A 164 -9.92 -4.01 -4.50
CA GLU A 164 -10.71 -2.98 -3.82
C GLU A 164 -11.93 -3.57 -3.11
N ASP A 165 -12.30 -2.99 -1.96
CA ASP A 165 -13.56 -3.35 -1.31
C ASP A 165 -14.75 -2.74 -2.07
N VAL A 166 -15.40 -3.54 -2.91
CA VAL A 166 -16.56 -3.12 -3.72
C VAL A 166 -17.87 -3.02 -2.92
N ARG A 167 -17.82 -3.11 -1.57
CA ARG A 167 -19.02 -2.95 -0.73
C ARG A 167 -19.52 -1.50 -0.75
N ASN A 168 -20.55 -1.29 -1.57
CA ASN A 168 -21.34 -0.07 -1.74
C ASN A 168 -21.60 0.68 -0.40
N PRO A 169 -21.13 1.93 -0.21
CA PRO A 169 -21.22 2.68 1.05
C PRO A 169 -22.64 3.17 1.43
N ARG A 170 -23.71 2.59 0.84
CA ARG A 170 -25.12 2.97 1.09
C ARG A 170 -25.92 1.96 1.90
N LYS A 171 -25.31 1.24 2.84
CA LYS A 171 -26.05 0.46 3.84
C LYS A 171 -25.35 0.47 5.20
N THR A 172 -25.58 1.52 5.96
CA THR A 172 -25.89 1.50 7.40
C THR A 172 -26.65 2.77 7.73
#